data_AF-A0A0J9Y1S1-F1
#
_entry.id   AF-A0A0J9Y1S1-F1
#
_cell.length_a   1.000
_cell.length_b   1.000
_cell.length_c   1.000
_cell.angle_alpha   90.00
_cell.angle_beta   90.00
_cell.angle_gamma   90.00
#
_symmetry.space_group_name_H-M   'P 1'
#
loop_
_entity.id
_entity.type
_entity.pdbx_description
1 polymer ?
#
loop_
_entity_poly.entity_id
_entity_poly.type
_entity_poly.pdbx_seq_one_letter_code
_entity_poly.pdbx_strand_id
1 'polypeptide(L)'
;MTTVTGSKFSTVSSEKNERRCMSSVIRLYPLTNYSVQNNDYEDPPQIFDYKQSLKLRQQYENNGMIRTVQGVLLGHQNSIIHVLLLKNGVGQIQSSKLPEVTLYNSEDEIDGMKRLMAEVMGFKDTAEAVCQIQHVAAKWWRPNFEESIVGHFPRTCVIK
;
A
#
# COMPACT_ATOMS: atom_id res chain seq x y z
N MET A 1 23.10 -53.12 12.82
CA MET A 1 22.27 -52.10 13.53
C MET A 1 23.21 -50.97 13.89
N THR A 2 23.15 -49.76 13.34
CA THR A 2 22.02 -49.05 12.72
C THR A 2 22.59 -48.00 11.77
N THR A 3 22.04 -47.95 10.57
CA THR A 3 22.20 -46.90 9.55
C THR A 3 21.62 -45.58 10.04
N VAL A 4 22.32 -44.46 9.83
CA VAL A 4 21.69 -43.13 9.76
C VAL A 4 22.24 -42.37 8.56
N THR A 5 21.43 -42.37 7.52
CA THR A 5 21.35 -41.48 6.37
C THR A 5 20.91 -40.07 6.78
N GLY A 6 21.40 -39.07 6.05
CA GLY A 6 20.82 -37.71 5.99
C GLY A 6 21.89 -36.63 6.14
N SER A 7 21.95 -35.57 5.34
CA SER A 7 21.13 -35.11 4.23
C SER A 7 21.94 -34.02 3.54
N LYS A 8 22.01 -34.05 2.20
CA LYS A 8 22.68 -33.04 1.38
C LYS A 8 22.04 -31.67 1.66
N PHE A 9 22.85 -30.71 2.13
CA PHE A 9 22.47 -29.31 2.13
C PHE A 9 22.36 -28.86 0.67
N SER A 10 21.14 -28.81 0.16
CA SER A 10 20.83 -28.14 -1.10
C SER A 10 20.89 -26.64 -0.85
N THR A 11 21.94 -26.01 -1.38
CA THR A 11 21.98 -24.57 -1.64
C THR A 11 20.76 -24.22 -2.50
N VAL A 12 19.71 -23.69 -1.87
CA VAL A 12 18.59 -23.09 -2.59
C VAL A 12 19.10 -21.78 -3.16
N SER A 13 19.51 -21.85 -4.42
CA SER A 13 19.79 -20.72 -5.28
C SER A 13 18.52 -19.89 -5.46
N SER A 14 18.27 -18.96 -4.54
CA SER A 14 17.26 -17.91 -4.72
C SER A 14 17.90 -16.68 -5.37
N GLU A 15 18.59 -16.91 -6.48
CA GLU A 15 19.16 -15.87 -7.35
C GLU A 15 18.51 -15.94 -8.73
N LYS A 16 17.17 -15.90 -8.78
CA LYS A 16 16.44 -15.79 -10.05
C LYS A 16 15.15 -15.00 -9.89
N ASN A 17 15.24 -13.68 -9.68
CA ASN A 17 14.17 -12.81 -10.20
C ASN A 17 14.47 -11.33 -10.43
N GLU A 18 15.71 -10.85 -10.29
CA GLU A 18 15.97 -9.40 -10.33
C GLU A 18 16.23 -8.80 -11.73
N ARG A 19 15.90 -9.49 -12.83
CA ARG A 19 16.08 -8.94 -14.19
C ARG A 19 14.92 -9.15 -15.14
N ARG A 20 13.69 -8.89 -14.70
CA ARG A 20 12.60 -8.59 -15.63
C ARG A 20 12.40 -7.08 -15.70
N CYS A 21 13.26 -6.39 -16.45
CA CYS A 21 12.82 -5.18 -17.16
C CYS A 21 11.96 -5.64 -18.35
N MET A 22 10.85 -6.31 -18.06
CA MET A 22 9.81 -6.54 -19.04
C MET A 22 9.02 -5.25 -19.04
N SER A 23 8.93 -4.58 -20.19
CA SER A 23 8.00 -3.48 -20.40
C SER A 23 6.61 -3.95 -19.98
N SER A 24 6.21 -3.62 -18.75
CA SER A 24 4.92 -4.03 -18.22
C SER A 24 3.87 -3.19 -18.92
N VAL A 25 3.15 -3.81 -19.85
CA VAL A 25 2.07 -3.14 -20.57
C VAL A 25 0.87 -3.05 -19.64
N ILE A 26 0.60 -1.86 -19.13
CA ILE A 26 -0.58 -1.57 -18.31
C ILE A 26 -1.72 -1.17 -19.25
N ARG A 27 -2.86 -1.86 -19.14
CA ARG A 27 -4.07 -1.50 -19.89
C ARG A 27 -4.84 -0.45 -19.12
N LEU A 28 -5.02 0.71 -19.73
CA LEU A 28 -5.84 1.79 -19.18
C LEU A 28 -7.18 1.82 -19.90
N TYR A 29 -8.23 2.16 -19.16
CA TYR A 29 -9.57 2.33 -19.69
C TYR A 29 -10.01 3.81 -19.58
N PRO A 30 -10.92 4.25 -20.46
CA PRO A 30 -11.44 5.61 -20.41
C PRO A 30 -12.11 5.92 -19.07
N LEU A 31 -11.90 7.13 -18.55
CA LEU A 31 -12.56 7.57 -17.30
C LEU A 31 -14.10 7.55 -17.40
N THR A 32 -14.66 7.64 -18.61
CA THR A 32 -16.10 7.53 -18.87
C THR A 32 -16.70 6.16 -18.52
N ASN A 33 -15.87 5.11 -18.37
CA ASN A 33 -16.33 3.77 -18.02
C ASN A 33 -16.52 3.59 -16.52
N TYR A 34 -16.08 4.55 -15.71
CA TYR A 34 -16.17 4.49 -14.27
C TYR A 34 -17.21 5.51 -13.78
N SER A 35 -18.15 5.05 -12.96
CA SER A 35 -19.07 5.92 -12.24
C SER A 35 -18.57 6.11 -10.82
N VAL A 36 -18.45 7.36 -10.38
CA VAL A 36 -18.13 7.67 -9.00
C VAL A 36 -19.42 7.62 -8.20
N GLN A 37 -19.48 6.73 -7.23
CA GLN A 37 -20.53 6.74 -6.22
C GLN A 37 -20.01 7.47 -4.99
N ASN A 38 -20.85 8.31 -4.38
CA ASN A 38 -20.52 8.91 -3.10
C ASN A 38 -20.66 7.82 -2.04
N ASN A 39 -19.52 7.32 -1.59
CA ASN A 39 -19.44 6.44 -0.43
C ASN A 39 -19.24 7.29 0.82
N ASP A 40 -19.80 6.86 1.95
CA ASP A 40 -19.64 7.48 3.28
C ASP A 40 -18.23 7.20 3.87
N TYR A 41 -17.20 7.15 3.00
CA TYR A 41 -15.82 6.96 3.44
C TYR A 41 -15.35 8.22 4.15
N GLU A 42 -15.41 8.19 5.48
CA GLU A 42 -14.90 9.23 6.35
C GLU A 42 -13.49 8.86 6.80
N ASP A 43 -12.51 9.70 6.45
CA ASP A 43 -11.17 9.62 7.02
C ASP A 43 -11.27 9.73 8.56
N PRO A 44 -10.42 9.03 9.32
CA PRO A 44 -10.27 9.34 10.74
C PRO A 44 -9.93 10.83 10.91
N PRO A 45 -10.51 11.50 11.92
CA PRO A 45 -10.40 12.95 12.09
C PRO A 45 -8.92 13.38 12.09
N GLN A 46 -8.62 14.52 11.46
CA GLN A 46 -7.25 15.06 11.43
C GLN A 46 -6.73 15.24 12.86
N ILE A 47 -5.82 14.37 13.24
CA ILE A 47 -5.12 14.41 14.51
C ILE A 47 -3.98 15.42 14.36
N PHE A 48 -3.86 16.40 15.26
CA PHE A 48 -2.69 17.31 15.32
C PHE A 48 -1.36 16.53 15.28
N ASP A 49 -0.35 17.06 14.62
CA ASP A 49 0.91 16.36 14.29
C ASP A 49 1.59 15.73 15.52
N TYR A 50 1.58 16.42 16.68
CA TYR A 50 2.14 15.86 17.93
C TYR A 50 1.40 14.59 18.40
N LYS A 51 0.07 14.54 18.26
CA LYS A 51 -0.73 13.37 18.62
C LYS A 51 -0.53 12.22 17.62
N GLN A 52 -0.18 12.53 16.35
CA GLN A 52 0.15 11.50 15.37
C GLN A 52 1.45 10.77 15.72
N SER A 53 2.51 11.52 16.08
CA SER A 53 3.79 10.92 16.49
C SER A 53 3.65 10.00 17.71
N LEU A 54 2.87 10.41 18.72
CA LEU A 54 2.58 9.59 19.90
C LEU A 54 1.78 8.33 19.55
N LYS A 55 0.78 8.44 18.66
CA LYS A 55 0.01 7.29 18.19
C LYS A 55 0.89 6.30 17.42
N LEU A 56 1.76 6.79 16.53
CA LEU A 56 2.72 5.96 15.80
C LEU A 56 3.66 5.23 16.75
N ARG A 57 4.17 5.93 17.79
CA ARG A 57 5.00 5.30 18.81
C ARG A 57 4.27 4.21 19.58
N GLN A 58 3.05 4.47 20.03
CA GLN A 58 2.23 3.48 20.76
C GLN A 58 1.91 2.26 19.89
N GLN A 59 1.57 2.47 18.62
CA GLN A 59 1.36 1.37 17.68
C GLN A 59 2.66 0.59 17.43
N TYR A 60 3.80 1.27 17.34
CA TYR A 60 5.09 0.60 17.20
C TYR A 60 5.46 -0.25 18.41
N GLU A 61 5.20 0.24 19.62
CA GLU A 61 5.47 -0.51 20.86
C GLU A 61 4.59 -1.78 20.97
N ASN A 62 3.34 -1.72 20.50
CA ASN A 62 2.41 -2.86 20.56
C ASN A 62 2.58 -3.86 19.41
N ASN A 63 2.86 -3.36 18.20
CA ASN A 63 2.76 -4.12 16.95
C ASN A 63 4.08 -4.22 16.19
N GLY A 64 5.12 -3.50 16.61
CA GLY A 64 6.38 -3.39 15.90
C GLY A 64 6.27 -2.48 14.67
N MET A 65 6.96 -2.85 13.59
CA MET A 65 6.97 -2.04 12.37
C MET A 65 5.56 -1.89 11.77
N ILE A 66 5.10 -0.65 11.67
CA ILE A 66 3.83 -0.31 11.04
C ILE A 66 3.98 -0.43 9.53
N ARG A 67 3.11 -1.20 8.90
CA ARG A 67 3.07 -1.39 7.45
C ARG A 67 1.82 -0.75 6.88
N THR A 68 1.97 0.08 5.87
CA THR A 68 0.86 0.72 5.16
C THR A 68 0.95 0.42 3.68
N VAL A 69 -0.21 0.26 3.03
CA VAL A 69 -0.30 0.11 1.58
C VAL A 69 -1.15 1.24 1.00
N GLN A 70 -0.71 1.77 -0.13
CA GLN A 70 -1.38 2.85 -0.84
C GLN A 70 -1.77 2.38 -2.25
N GLY A 71 -3.04 2.56 -2.60
CA GLY A 71 -3.58 2.19 -3.90
C GLY A 71 -3.41 3.32 -4.91
N VAL A 72 -2.87 3.02 -6.10
CA VAL A 72 -2.81 3.98 -7.21
C VAL A 72 -3.74 3.50 -8.31
N LEU A 73 -4.82 4.22 -8.54
CA LEU A 73 -5.73 3.97 -9.66
C LEU A 73 -5.42 4.90 -10.82
N LEU A 74 -5.38 4.33 -12.02
CA LEU A 74 -5.07 5.02 -13.26
C LEU A 74 -6.24 4.89 -14.23
N GLY A 75 -6.58 5.98 -14.90
CA GLY A 75 -7.48 5.99 -16.04
C GLY A 75 -6.96 6.94 -17.10
N HIS A 76 -7.58 6.95 -18.28
CA HIS A 76 -7.23 7.91 -19.31
C HIS A 76 -8.43 8.70 -19.82
N GLN A 77 -8.20 9.94 -20.21
CA GLN A 77 -9.18 10.78 -20.90
C GLN A 77 -8.44 11.63 -21.93
N ASN A 78 -8.95 11.70 -23.16
CA ASN A 78 -8.33 12.46 -24.25
C ASN A 78 -6.83 12.13 -24.45
N SER A 79 -6.47 10.85 -24.33
CA SER A 79 -5.08 10.34 -24.42
C SER A 79 -4.12 10.82 -23.31
N ILE A 80 -4.65 11.40 -22.23
CA ILE A 80 -3.90 11.80 -21.04
C ILE A 80 -4.17 10.78 -19.93
N ILE A 81 -3.11 10.38 -19.21
CA ILE A 81 -3.21 9.48 -18.06
C ILE A 81 -3.49 10.32 -16.81
N HIS A 82 -4.52 9.93 -16.07
CA HIS A 82 -4.91 10.56 -14.81
C HIS A 82 -4.70 9.59 -13.65
N VAL A 83 -4.18 10.11 -12.54
CA VAL A 83 -4.14 9.42 -11.25
C VAL A 83 -5.38 9.82 -10.45
N LEU A 84 -6.13 8.83 -9.97
CA LEU A 84 -7.31 9.09 -9.14
C LEU A 84 -6.88 9.24 -7.68
N LEU A 85 -7.36 10.31 -7.04
CA LEU A 85 -7.13 10.63 -5.64
C LEU A 85 -8.46 10.67 -4.91
N LEU A 86 -8.47 10.21 -3.66
CA LEU A 86 -9.59 10.44 -2.77
C LEU A 86 -9.57 11.91 -2.34
N LYS A 87 -10.71 12.57 -2.53
CA LYS A 87 -10.90 13.96 -2.14
C LYS A 87 -11.78 14.00 -0.91
N ASN A 88 -11.16 14.26 0.23
CA ASN A 88 -11.85 14.29 1.52
C ASN A 88 -11.96 15.73 2.03
N GLY A 89 -13.12 16.08 2.58
CA GLY A 89 -13.40 17.37 3.20
C GLY A 89 -14.44 18.23 2.48
N VAL A 90 -15.11 19.09 3.25
CA VAL A 90 -16.06 20.12 2.77
C VAL A 90 -15.39 21.49 2.94
N GLY A 91 -15.34 22.31 1.89
CA GLY A 91 -14.85 23.70 1.99
C GLY A 91 -13.33 23.86 1.88
N GLN A 92 -12.68 24.58 2.81
CA GLN A 92 -11.26 25.01 2.70
C GLN A 92 -10.22 23.98 3.20
N ILE A 93 -10.65 22.82 3.67
CA ILE A 93 -9.79 21.74 4.21
C ILE A 93 -9.83 20.54 3.26
N GLN A 94 -9.68 20.79 1.95
CA GLN A 94 -9.69 19.73 0.95
C GLN A 94 -8.31 19.09 0.89
N SER A 95 -8.18 17.89 1.44
CA SER A 95 -6.98 17.07 1.25
C SER A 95 -7.24 16.05 0.16
N SER A 96 -6.42 16.06 -0.88
CA SER A 96 -6.36 15.01 -1.88
C SER A 96 -5.30 14.01 -1.49
N LYS A 97 -5.71 12.80 -1.13
CA LYS A 97 -4.79 11.74 -0.71
C LYS A 97 -4.99 10.50 -1.58
N LEU A 98 -3.95 9.68 -1.64
CA LEU A 98 -4.12 8.33 -2.17
C LEU A 98 -4.94 7.50 -1.17
N PRO A 99 -5.78 6.58 -1.66
CA PRO A 99 -6.40 5.59 -0.79
C PRO A 99 -5.30 4.82 -0.07
N GLU A 100 -5.37 4.78 1.25
CA GLU A 100 -4.36 4.14 2.09
C GLU A 100 -4.99 3.29 3.18
N VAL A 101 -4.31 2.20 3.55
CA VAL A 101 -4.71 1.37 4.66
C VAL A 101 -3.50 0.87 5.45
N THR A 102 -3.67 0.76 6.76
CA THR A 102 -2.69 0.12 7.63
C THR A 102 -2.95 -1.39 7.65
N LEU A 103 -1.89 -2.18 7.45
CA LEU A 103 -1.94 -3.63 7.48
C LEU A 103 -1.94 -4.15 8.92
N TYR A 104 -2.58 -5.30 9.14
CA TYR A 104 -2.39 -6.05 10.38
C TYR A 104 -1.02 -6.74 10.42
N ASN A 105 -0.55 -7.12 11.60
CA ASN A 105 0.82 -7.67 11.81
C ASN A 105 1.12 -8.91 10.96
N SER A 106 0.09 -9.70 10.63
CA SER A 106 0.18 -10.94 9.85
C SER A 106 -0.55 -10.85 8.50
N GLU A 107 -1.01 -9.67 8.10
CA GLU A 107 -1.71 -9.47 6.82
C GLU A 107 -0.69 -9.27 5.70
N ASP A 108 -0.95 -9.88 4.53
CA ASP A 108 -0.14 -9.69 3.34
C ASP A 108 -0.48 -8.36 2.64
N GLU A 109 0.50 -7.77 1.96
CA GLU A 109 0.34 -6.50 1.25
C GLU A 109 -0.78 -6.57 0.18
N ILE A 110 -0.90 -7.72 -0.48
CA ILE A 110 -1.93 -7.98 -1.50
C ILE A 110 -3.31 -8.02 -0.87
N ASP A 111 -3.46 -8.67 0.29
CA ASP A 111 -4.76 -8.81 0.95
C ASP A 111 -5.21 -7.49 1.58
N GLY A 112 -4.29 -6.74 2.16
CA GLY A 112 -4.58 -5.37 2.60
C GLY A 112 -4.97 -4.45 1.45
N MET A 113 -4.32 -4.59 0.28
CA MET A 113 -4.70 -3.82 -0.91
C MET A 113 -6.09 -4.21 -1.42
N LYS A 114 -6.45 -5.50 -1.43
CA LYS A 114 -7.82 -5.94 -1.75
C LYS A 114 -8.84 -5.35 -0.78
N ARG A 115 -8.52 -5.32 0.52
CA ARG A 115 -9.38 -4.73 1.56
C ARG A 115 -9.57 -3.22 1.35
N LEU A 116 -8.50 -2.49 1.09
CA LEU A 116 -8.56 -1.07 0.74
C LEU A 116 -9.45 -0.83 -0.49
N MET A 117 -9.30 -1.66 -1.52
CA MET A 117 -10.06 -1.55 -2.76
C MET A 117 -11.55 -1.87 -2.56
N ALA A 118 -11.87 -2.85 -1.72
CA ALA A 118 -13.24 -3.15 -1.31
C ALA A 118 -13.88 -1.99 -0.54
N GLU A 119 -13.11 -1.34 0.35
CA GLU A 119 -13.57 -0.20 1.14
C GLU A 119 -13.81 1.05 0.27
N VAL A 120 -12.88 1.36 -0.63
CA VAL A 120 -12.98 2.53 -1.52
C VAL A 120 -14.06 2.36 -2.58
N MET A 121 -14.14 1.18 -3.20
CA MET A 121 -15.12 0.92 -4.27
C MET A 121 -16.48 0.44 -3.76
N GLY A 122 -16.61 0.09 -2.47
CA GLY A 122 -17.87 -0.38 -1.88
C GLY A 122 -18.26 -1.82 -2.28
N PHE A 123 -17.37 -2.60 -2.88
CA PHE A 123 -17.65 -3.98 -3.28
C PHE A 123 -17.48 -4.93 -2.09
N LYS A 124 -18.60 -5.36 -1.47
CA LYS A 124 -18.58 -6.31 -0.36
C LYS A 124 -18.28 -7.76 -0.78
N ASP A 125 -18.63 -8.17 -2.00
CA ASP A 125 -18.53 -9.58 -2.44
C ASP A 125 -17.83 -9.80 -3.81
N THR A 126 -17.42 -8.75 -4.53
CA THR A 126 -16.90 -8.85 -5.92
C THR A 126 -15.47 -8.32 -6.07
N ALA A 127 -14.71 -8.19 -4.98
CA ALA A 127 -13.38 -7.58 -5.01
C ALA A 127 -12.35 -8.40 -5.81
N GLU A 128 -12.46 -9.73 -5.80
CA GLU A 128 -11.49 -10.63 -6.44
C GLU A 128 -11.52 -10.60 -7.97
N ALA A 129 -12.68 -10.30 -8.57
CA ALA A 129 -12.83 -10.22 -10.01
C ALA A 129 -12.47 -8.83 -10.58
N VAL A 130 -12.57 -7.77 -9.77
CA VAL A 130 -12.47 -6.38 -10.23
C VAL A 130 -11.10 -5.77 -9.97
N CYS A 131 -10.41 -6.15 -8.88
CA CYS A 131 -9.14 -5.53 -8.51
C CYS A 131 -7.96 -6.49 -8.72
N GLN A 132 -7.38 -6.48 -9.93
CA GLN A 132 -6.10 -7.14 -10.17
C GLN A 132 -4.95 -6.20 -9.81
N ILE A 133 -4.24 -6.53 -8.73
CA ILE A 133 -3.02 -5.82 -8.31
C ILE A 133 -1.87 -6.30 -9.19
N GLN A 134 -1.37 -5.44 -10.09
CA GLN A 134 -0.39 -5.86 -11.10
C GLN A 134 1.05 -5.50 -10.71
N HIS A 135 1.27 -4.30 -10.17
CA HIS A 135 2.61 -3.74 -10.01
C HIS A 135 2.79 -2.99 -8.69
N VAL A 136 4.01 -3.07 -8.15
CA VAL A 136 4.48 -2.22 -7.06
C VAL A 136 5.13 -0.99 -7.68
N ALA A 137 4.52 0.18 -7.48
CA ALA A 137 5.04 1.44 -8.04
C ALA A 137 6.27 1.94 -7.27
N ALA A 138 6.23 1.90 -5.94
CA ALA A 138 7.30 2.38 -5.07
C ALA A 138 7.21 1.76 -3.68
N LYS A 139 8.32 1.85 -2.93
CA LYS A 139 8.39 1.57 -1.50
C LYS A 139 8.98 2.77 -0.79
N TRP A 140 8.36 3.15 0.31
CA TRP A 140 8.74 4.30 1.10
C TRP A 140 8.98 3.87 2.55
N TRP A 141 9.96 4.48 3.20
CA TRP A 141 10.36 4.15 4.56
C TRP A 141 10.30 5.40 5.43
N ARG A 142 9.73 5.25 6.62
CA ARG A 142 9.73 6.29 7.66
C ARG A 142 10.62 5.80 8.81
N PRO A 143 11.86 6.33 8.94
CA PRO A 143 12.82 5.83 9.93
C PRO A 143 12.55 6.32 11.36
N ASN A 144 11.92 7.50 11.50
CA ASN A 144 11.64 8.15 12.78
C ASN A 144 10.14 8.41 12.92
N PHE A 145 9.65 8.70 14.13
CA PHE A 145 8.25 9.06 14.38
C PHE A 145 7.88 10.49 13.96
N GLU A 146 8.65 11.06 13.03
CA GLU A 146 8.44 12.38 12.43
C GLU A 146 7.76 12.23 11.06
N GLU A 147 7.31 13.35 10.49
CA GLU A 147 6.60 13.34 9.21
C GLU A 147 7.45 12.89 8.02
N SER A 148 8.79 13.03 8.11
CA SER A 148 9.69 12.76 6.99
C SER A 148 9.65 11.29 6.53
N ILE A 149 9.49 11.09 5.22
CA ILE A 149 9.48 9.78 4.55
C ILE A 149 10.56 9.79 3.48
N VAL A 150 11.32 8.69 3.37
CA VAL A 150 12.41 8.53 2.40
C VAL A 150 12.09 7.39 1.42
N GLY A 151 12.42 7.60 0.14
CA GLY A 151 12.23 6.60 -0.92
C GLY A 151 13.29 5.50 -0.97
N HIS A 152 14.24 5.49 -0.03
CA HIS A 152 15.27 4.46 0.08
C HIS A 152 15.40 4.02 1.54
N PHE A 153 15.87 2.79 1.76
CA PHE A 153 16.14 2.33 3.11
C PHE A 153 17.34 3.12 3.67
N PRO A 154 17.20 3.87 4.78
CA PRO A 154 18.28 4.69 5.30
C PRO A 154 19.39 3.82 5.89
N ARG A 155 20.65 4.23 5.69
CA ARG A 155 21.84 3.48 6.14
C ARG A 155 21.99 3.42 7.67
N THR A 156 21.35 4.34 8.37
CA THR A 156 21.31 4.42 9.84
C THR A 156 19.92 4.88 10.27
N CYS A 157 19.10 3.94 10.76
CA CYS A 157 17.89 4.28 11.50
C CYS A 157 18.29 4.54 12.95
N VAL A 158 18.25 5.80 13.40
CA VAL A 158 18.41 6.14 14.81
C VAL A 158 17.03 6.52 15.32
N ILE A 159 16.37 5.58 16.00
CA ILE A 159 15.13 5.86 16.72
C ILE A 159 15.53 6.78 17.88
N LYS A 160 15.26 8.08 17.74
CA LYS A 160 15.49 9.09 18.78
C LYS A 160 14.28 9.22 19.70
#